data_AF-A0A6B0DM31-F1
#
_entry.id   AF-A0A6B0DM31-F1
#
_cell.length_a   1.000
_cell.length_b   1.000
_cell.length_c   1.000
_cell.angle_alpha   90.00
_cell.angle_beta   90.00
_cell.angle_gamma   90.00
#
_symmetry.space_group_name_H-M   'P 1'
#
loop_
_entity.id
_entity.type
_entity.pdbx_description
1 polymer ?
#
loop_
_entity_poly.entity_id
_entity_poly.type
_entity_poly.pdbx_seq_one_letter_code
_entity_poly.pdbx_strand_id
1 'polypeptide(L)' 'MKLFESITIKNLKSKNRIIMSPMAMYSAKNGLPNDFHFVHYGSRAIGGAGIIILEAT' A
#
# COMPACT_ATOMS: atom_id res chain seq x y z
N MET A 1 -17.56 14.22 3.05
CA MET A 1 -16.78 13.00 3.34
C MET A 1 -15.45 13.40 3.97
N LYS A 2 -15.02 12.76 5.06
CA LYS A 2 -13.80 13.15 5.79
C LYS A 2 -12.63 12.19 5.48
N LEU A 3 -11.79 12.58 4.53
CA LEU A 3 -10.74 11.73 3.95
C LEU A 3 -9.60 11.39 4.93
N PHE A 4 -9.18 12.36 5.75
CA PHE A 4 -8.03 12.23 6.66
C PHE A 4 -8.37 11.73 8.06
N GLU A 5 -9.63 11.38 8.32
CA GLU A 5 -9.99 10.74 9.58
C GLU A 5 -9.59 9.27 9.61
N SER A 6 -9.23 8.78 10.79
CA SER A 6 -8.95 7.37 11.01
C SER A 6 -10.16 6.49 10.69
N ILE A 7 -9.89 5.28 10.22
CA ILE A 7 -10.90 4.24 10.00
C ILE A 7 -10.41 2.92 10.59
N THR A 8 -11.32 2.16 11.18
CA THR A 8 -11.06 0.81 11.66
C THR A 8 -11.83 -0.19 10.80
N ILE A 9 -11.12 -1.16 10.23
CA ILE A 9 -11.69 -2.27 9.45
C ILE A 9 -11.39 -3.56 10.21
N LYS A 10 -12.41 -4.18 10.80
CA LYS A 10 -12.25 -5.28 11.77
C LYS A 10 -11.29 -4.88 12.90
N ASN A 11 -10.11 -5.51 12.98
CA ASN A 11 -9.05 -5.23 13.96
C ASN A 11 -7.93 -4.33 13.41
N LEU A 12 -8.01 -3.87 12.16
CA LEU A 12 -7.01 -3.00 11.54
C LEU A 12 -7.41 -1.53 11.70
N LYS A 13 -6.56 -0.73 12.34
CA LYS A 13 -6.75 0.72 12.46
C LYS A 13 -5.83 1.46 11.47
N SER A 14 -6.42 2.25 10.59
CA SER A 14 -5.70 3.11 9.65
C SER A 14 -5.75 4.58 10.09
N LYS A 15 -4.66 5.31 9.85
CA LYS A 15 -4.54 6.75 10.16
C LYS A 15 -5.44 7.64 9.30
N ASN A 16 -5.84 7.18 8.12
CA ASN A 16 -6.73 7.90 7.20
C ASN A 16 -7.50 6.93 6.29
N ARG A 17 -8.39 7.45 5.45
CA ARG A 17 -9.20 6.66 4.50
C ARG A 17 -8.57 6.55 3.11
N ILE A 18 -7.26 6.80 2.98
CA ILE A 18 -6.51 6.71 1.73
C ILE A 18 -5.95 5.30 1.63
N ILE A 19 -6.49 4.53 0.69
CA ILE A 19 -6.11 3.14 0.45
C ILE A 19 -5.51 3.05 -0.96
N MET A 20 -4.32 2.47 -1.05
CA MET A 20 -3.72 2.18 -2.35
C MET A 20 -4.26 0.86 -2.89
N SER A 21 -4.82 0.90 -4.10
CA SER A 21 -5.27 -0.28 -4.83
C SER A 21 -4.11 -1.21 -5.21
N PRO A 22 -4.36 -2.52 -5.39
CA PRO A 22 -3.36 -3.42 -5.97
C PRO A 22 -3.09 -3.01 -7.42
N MET A 23 -1.83 -2.69 -7.72
CA MET A 23 -1.37 -2.30 -9.06
C MET A 23 -0.15 -3.14 -9.42
N ALA A 24 -0.24 -3.93 -10.49
CA ALA A 24 0.86 -4.78 -10.95
C ALA A 24 2.06 -3.94 -11.41
N MET A 25 3.24 -4.23 -10.87
CA MET A 25 4.47 -3.53 -11.21
C MET A 25 5.24 -4.22 -12.32
N TYR A 26 4.94 -5.50 -12.59
CA TYR A 26 5.61 -6.32 -13.62
C TYR A 26 7.14 -6.29 -13.52
N SER A 27 7.65 -6.07 -12.31
CA SER A 27 9.07 -5.82 -12.06
C SER A 27 9.74 -6.96 -11.29
N ALA A 28 8.97 -7.98 -10.90
CA ALA A 28 9.48 -9.16 -10.21
C ALA A 28 10.34 -10.01 -11.16
N LYS A 29 11.37 -10.67 -10.61
CA LYS A 29 12.19 -11.63 -11.37
C LYS A 29 11.97 -13.02 -10.78
N ASN A 30 11.52 -13.97 -11.58
CA ASN A 30 11.18 -15.33 -11.14
C ASN A 30 10.16 -15.34 -9.97
N GLY A 31 9.18 -14.43 -9.99
CA GLY A 31 8.19 -14.29 -8.92
C GLY A 31 8.72 -13.67 -7.62
N LEU A 32 9.99 -13.27 -7.57
CA LEU A 32 10.57 -12.66 -6.39
C LEU A 32 10.55 -11.13 -6.46
N PRO A 33 10.06 -10.45 -5.40
CA PRO A 33 10.20 -9.01 -5.28
C PRO A 33 11.68 -8.62 -5.14
N ASN A 34 11.99 -7.38 -5.49
CA ASN A 34 13.34 -6.83 -5.50
C ASN A 34 13.33 -5.37 -5.03
N ASP A 35 14.49 -4.70 -5.10
CA ASP A 35 14.68 -3.31 -4.63
C ASP A 35 13.65 -2.32 -5.19
N PHE A 36 13.17 -2.55 -6.43
CA PHE A 36 12.10 -1.75 -7.00
C PHE A 36 10.83 -1.81 -6.15
N HIS A 37 10.41 -3.00 -5.71
CA HIS A 37 9.19 -3.18 -4.92
C HIS A 37 9.37 -2.59 -3.51
N PHE A 38 10.56 -2.74 -2.93
CA PHE A 38 10.88 -2.17 -1.63
C PHE A 38 10.76 -0.64 -1.64
N VAL A 39 11.41 0.01 -2.61
CA VAL A 39 11.33 1.47 -2.78
C VAL A 39 9.92 1.90 -3.19
N HIS A 40 9.25 1.15 -4.06
CA HIS A 40 7.90 1.44 -4.51
C HIS A 40 6.91 1.46 -3.34
N TYR A 41 6.80 0.39 -2.57
CA TYR A 41 5.83 0.35 -1.45
C TYR A 41 6.28 1.22 -0.27
N GLY A 42 7.59 1.31 -0.01
CA GLY A 42 8.15 2.18 1.02
C GLY A 42 7.81 3.65 0.78
N SER A 43 7.96 4.13 -0.47
CA SER A 43 7.60 5.51 -0.82
C SER A 43 6.11 5.82 -0.64
N ARG A 44 5.19 4.86 -0.87
CA ARG A 44 3.75 5.08 -0.61
C ARG A 44 3.42 5.05 0.88
N ALA A 45 4.13 4.25 1.65
CA ALA A 45 3.99 4.22 3.11
C ALA A 45 4.42 5.56 3.73
N ILE A 46 5.59 6.07 3.32
CA ILE A 46 6.11 7.38 3.72
C ILE A 46 5.19 8.51 3.21
N GLY A 47 4.68 8.38 1.99
CA GLY A 47 3.79 9.36 1.34
C GLY A 47 2.42 9.53 1.99
N GLY A 48 2.10 8.76 3.03
CA GLY A 48 0.92 9.00 3.85
C GLY A 48 -0.29 8.12 3.53
N ALA A 49 -0.15 7.11 2.66
CA ALA A 49 -1.20 6.09 2.50
C ALA A 49 -1.49 5.42 3.86
N GLY A 50 -2.77 5.24 4.17
CA GLY A 50 -3.20 4.60 5.41
C GLY A 50 -3.12 3.08 5.33
N ILE A 51 -3.51 2.52 4.19
CA ILE A 51 -3.43 1.09 3.87
C ILE A 51 -2.85 0.96 2.46
N ILE A 52 -1.96 -0.02 2.28
CA ILE A 52 -1.38 -0.37 0.98
C ILE A 52 -1.73 -1.82 0.69
N ILE A 53 -2.42 -2.06 -0.41
CA ILE A 53 -2.66 -3.40 -0.94
C ILE A 53 -1.56 -3.67 -1.96
N LEU A 54 -0.76 -4.71 -1.73
CA LEU A 54 0.32 -5.12 -2.65
C LEU A 54 -0.26 -5.57 -3.99
N GLU A 55 0.59 -5.64 -5.01
CA GLU A 55 0.20 -6.16 -6.32
C GLU A 55 -0.29 -7.62 -6.26
N ALA A 56 -1.00 -8.03 -7.31
CA ALA A 56 -1.44 -9.42 -7.42
C ALA A 56 -0.23 -10.36 -7.41
N THR A 57 -0.17 -11.22 -6.38
CA THR A 57 0.92 -12.17 -6.11
C THR A 57 0.37 -13.59 -6.12
#